data_AF-H9EYZ8-F1
#
_entry.id   AF-H9EYZ8-F1
#
_cell.length_a   1.000
_cell.length_b   1.000
_cell.length_c   1.000
_cell.angle_alpha   90.00
_cell.angle_beta   90.00
_cell.angle_gamma   90.00
#
_symmetry.space_group_name_H-M   'P 1'
#
loop_
_entity.id
_entity.type
_entity.pdbx_description
1 polymer ?
#
loop_
_entity_poly.entity_id
_entity_poly.type
_entity_poly.pdbx_seq_one_letter_code
_entity_poly.pdbx_strand_id
1 'polypeptide(L)'
;MAGQHFPVTRLEGVSREQFMQHLYPQRKPLVLEGIDLGPCTSKWTVDYLSQVGGKKEVKIHVAAVAQMDFISKNFVYRTLPFDQLVQ
;
A
#
# COMPACT_ATOMS: atom_id res chain seq x y z
N MET A 1 -9.10 -27.97 8.51
CA MET A 1 -8.56 -27.70 7.16
C MET A 1 -7.11 -27.29 7.33
N ALA A 2 -6.15 -28.06 6.83
CA ALA A 2 -4.74 -27.69 6.96
C ALA A 2 -4.49 -26.38 6.20
N GLY A 3 -3.81 -25.42 6.83
CA GLY A 3 -3.49 -24.14 6.20
C GLY A 3 -2.51 -24.34 5.07
N GLN A 4 -2.99 -24.40 3.83
CA GLN A 4 -2.15 -24.43 2.64
C GLN A 4 -1.64 -23.02 2.34
N HIS A 5 -0.34 -22.90 2.10
CA HIS A 5 0.32 -21.64 1.74
C HIS A 5 0.62 -21.64 0.24
N PHE A 6 -0.09 -20.80 -0.52
CA PHE A 6 0.13 -20.66 -1.96
C PHE A 6 0.79 -19.32 -2.28
N PRO A 7 1.81 -19.30 -3.16
CA PRO A 7 2.35 -18.04 -3.65
C PRO A 7 1.30 -17.32 -4.50
N VAL A 8 1.33 -15.99 -4.47
CA VAL A 8 0.55 -15.16 -5.39
C VAL A 8 1.29 -15.09 -6.73
N THR A 9 0.59 -15.36 -7.83
CA THR A 9 1.15 -15.25 -9.18
C THR A 9 1.67 -13.83 -9.42
N ARG A 10 2.78 -13.71 -10.16
CA ARG A 10 3.41 -12.43 -10.53
C ARG A 10 3.60 -12.43 -12.05
N LEU A 11 3.21 -11.35 -12.73
CA LEU A 11 3.31 -11.22 -14.18
C LEU A 11 3.82 -9.84 -14.56
N GLU A 12 4.70 -9.78 -15.56
CA GLU A 12 5.20 -8.54 -16.18
C GLU A 12 4.62 -8.36 -17.59
N GLY A 13 4.56 -7.13 -18.09
CA GLY A 13 4.18 -6.85 -19.48
C GLY A 13 2.70 -7.11 -19.81
N VAL A 14 1.84 -7.17 -18.79
CA VAL A 14 0.41 -7.42 -18.96
C VAL A 14 -0.27 -6.21 -19.59
N SER A 15 -0.90 -6.39 -20.74
CA SER A 15 -1.68 -5.33 -21.39
C SER A 15 -3.01 -5.08 -20.67
N ARG A 16 -3.60 -3.91 -20.91
CA ARG A 16 -4.92 -3.56 -20.39
C ARG A 16 -5.99 -4.56 -20.85
N GLU A 17 -5.99 -4.92 -22.13
CA GLU A 17 -6.95 -5.84 -22.73
C GLU A 17 -6.82 -7.23 -22.12
N GLN A 18 -5.58 -7.75 -22.03
CA GLN A 18 -5.29 -9.04 -21.42
C GLN A 18 -5.75 -9.08 -19.96
N PHE A 19 -5.46 -8.02 -19.20
CA PHE A 19 -5.91 -7.92 -17.82
C PHE A 19 -7.43 -7.96 -17.72
N MET A 20 -8.12 -7.09 -18.47
CA MET A 20 -9.57 -6.92 -18.37
C MET A 20 -10.36 -8.14 -18.86
N GLN A 21 -9.93 -8.77 -19.95
CA GLN A 21 -10.67 -9.85 -20.60
C GLN A 21 -10.31 -11.24 -20.07
N HIS A 22 -9.08 -11.44 -19.59
CA HIS A 22 -8.58 -12.79 -19.28
C HIS A 22 -8.15 -12.98 -17.83
N LEU A 23 -7.55 -11.97 -17.18
CA LEU A 23 -7.03 -12.12 -15.82
C LEU A 23 -8.06 -11.70 -14.76
N TYR A 24 -8.70 -10.55 -14.96
CA TYR A 24 -9.70 -10.01 -14.04
C TYR A 24 -10.91 -10.93 -13.78
N PRO A 25 -11.49 -11.62 -14.79
CA PRO A 25 -12.60 -12.55 -14.56
C PRO A 25 -12.24 -13.78 -13.73
N GLN A 26 -10.95 -14.10 -13.55
CA GLN A 26 -10.53 -15.29 -12.79
C GLN A 26 -10.75 -15.14 -11.28
N ARG A 27 -10.95 -13.92 -10.78
CA ARG A 27 -11.20 -13.63 -9.34
C ARG A 27 -10.14 -14.22 -8.40
N LYS A 28 -8.88 -14.29 -8.87
CA LYS A 28 -7.73 -14.74 -8.08
C LYS A 28 -6.74 -13.58 -7.85
N PRO A 29 -6.05 -13.53 -6.71
CA PRO A 29 -4.97 -12.56 -6.49
C PRO A 29 -3.86 -12.69 -7.52
N LEU A 30 -3.32 -11.55 -7.96
CA LEU A 30 -2.25 -11.44 -8.94
C LEU A 30 -1.43 -10.16 -8.67
N VAL A 31 -0.11 -10.24 -8.76
CA VAL A 31 0.78 -9.07 -8.75
C VAL A 31 1.19 -8.73 -10.18
N LEU A 32 1.08 -7.45 -10.55
CA LEU A 32 1.54 -6.94 -11.83
C LEU A 32 2.86 -6.19 -11.65
N GLU A 33 3.88 -6.62 -12.38
CA GLU A 33 5.24 -6.08 -12.33
C GLU A 33 5.53 -5.24 -13.57
N GLY A 34 6.48 -4.30 -13.46
CA GLY A 34 6.94 -3.49 -14.59
C GLY A 34 5.90 -2.51 -15.15
N ILE A 35 4.81 -2.23 -14.43
CA ILE A 35 3.84 -1.20 -14.85
C ILE A 35 4.47 0.18 -14.69
N ASP A 36 4.35 1.01 -15.73
CA ASP A 36 4.65 2.43 -15.64
C ASP A 36 3.64 3.14 -14.71
N LEU A 37 4.09 3.46 -13.50
CA LEU A 37 3.34 4.21 -12.49
C LEU A 37 3.59 5.73 -12.59
N GLY A 38 4.34 6.17 -13.61
CA GLY A 38 4.84 7.52 -13.73
C GLY A 38 6.03 7.78 -12.78
N PRO A 39 6.41 9.06 -12.59
CA PRO A 39 7.64 9.42 -11.88
C PRO A 39 7.57 9.23 -10.36
N CYS A 40 6.43 8.82 -9.79
CA CYS A 40 6.29 8.69 -8.33
C CYS A 40 7.29 7.69 -7.72
N THR A 41 7.61 6.62 -8.46
CA THR A 41 8.50 5.54 -8.02
C THR A 41 9.94 6.00 -7.79
N SER A 42 10.40 7.04 -8.50
CA SER A 42 11.73 7.64 -8.32
C SER A 42 11.71 8.95 -7.54
N LYS A 43 10.57 9.66 -7.52
CA LYS A 43 10.47 11.01 -6.95
C LYS A 43 10.10 11.03 -5.47
N TRP A 44 9.31 10.07 -4.99
CA TRP A 44 8.73 10.10 -3.64
C TRP A 44 9.72 9.66 -2.56
N THR A 45 10.76 10.48 -2.33
CA THR A 45 11.62 10.41 -1.15
C THR A 45 10.91 10.97 0.09
N VAL A 46 11.42 10.67 1.29
CA VAL A 46 10.92 11.24 2.56
C VAL A 46 10.84 12.77 2.47
N ASP A 47 11.94 13.43 2.08
CA ASP A 47 11.99 14.90 1.95
C ASP A 47 10.98 15.43 0.93
N TYR A 48 10.87 14.77 -0.23
CA TYR A 48 9.94 15.18 -1.27
C TYR A 48 8.49 15.08 -0.79
N LEU A 49 8.14 13.98 -0.11
CA LEU A 49 6.81 13.76 0.43
C LEU A 49 6.49 14.77 1.53
N SER A 50 7.42 15.04 2.45
CA SER A 50 7.24 16.04 3.49
C SER A 50 7.07 17.44 2.92
N GLN A 51 7.82 17.80 1.86
CA GLN A 51 7.68 19.10 1.21
C GLN A 51 6.37 19.23 0.43
N VAL A 52 6.02 18.26 -0.40
CA VAL A 52 4.86 18.34 -1.31
C VAL A 52 3.54 18.05 -0.60
N GLY A 53 3.54 17.12 0.35
CA GLY A 53 2.38 16.84 1.20
C GLY A 53 2.19 17.89 2.30
N GLY A 54 3.28 18.49 2.79
CA GLY A 54 3.27 19.61 3.72
C GLY A 54 2.52 19.34 5.01
N LYS A 55 1.96 20.40 5.61
CA LYS A 55 1.35 20.37 6.94
C LYS A 55 -0.13 19.96 6.95
N LYS A 56 -0.60 19.24 5.94
CA LYS A 56 -1.99 18.80 5.92
C LYS A 56 -2.22 17.80 7.05
N GLU A 57 -3.14 18.13 7.96
CA GLU A 57 -3.52 17.25 9.07
C GLU A 57 -4.10 15.92 8.56
N VAL A 58 -3.53 14.81 9.02
CA VAL A 58 -3.95 13.44 8.67
C VAL A 58 -4.26 12.63 9.92
N LYS A 59 -5.30 11.79 9.85
CA LYS A 59 -5.62 10.84 10.91
C LYS A 59 -4.67 9.65 10.82
N ILE A 60 -4.03 9.33 11.93
CA ILE A 60 -3.03 8.27 12.03
C ILE A 60 -3.38 7.27 13.13
N HIS A 61 -2.84 6.07 13.00
CA HIS A 61 -2.85 5.05 14.04
C HIS A 61 -1.49 5.05 14.74
N VAL A 62 -1.50 5.07 16.07
CA VAL A 62 -0.29 4.96 16.89
C VAL A 62 -0.41 3.72 17.76
N ALA A 63 0.55 2.81 17.64
CA ALA A 63 0.63 1.59 18.44
C ALA A 63 2.01 1.50 19.09
N ALA A 64 2.06 1.07 20.35
CA ALA A 64 3.32 0.84 21.07
C ALA A 64 3.96 -0.52 20.71
N VAL A 65 3.25 -1.37 19.97
CA VAL A 65 3.66 -2.71 19.55
C VAL A 65 3.44 -2.88 18.05
N ALA A 66 4.24 -3.75 17.42
CA ALA A 66 4.17 -3.98 15.97
C ALA A 66 2.84 -4.64 15.53
N GLN A 67 2.30 -5.55 16.35
CA GLN A 67 1.05 -6.24 16.06
C GLN A 67 -0.14 -5.43 16.58
N MET A 68 -0.81 -4.72 15.69
CA MET A 68 -2.09 -4.08 16.00
C MET A 68 -3.19 -5.13 16.14
N ASP A 69 -4.04 -4.96 17.15
CA ASP A 69 -5.20 -5.79 17.42
C ASP A 69 -6.45 -4.92 17.44
N PHE A 70 -7.38 -5.20 16.53
CA PHE A 70 -8.64 -4.47 16.36
C PHE A 70 -9.75 -4.95 17.30
N ILE A 71 -9.59 -6.13 17.92
CA ILE A 71 -10.49 -6.66 18.94
C ILE A 71 -10.22 -5.95 20.27
N SER A 72 -8.97 -6.00 20.75
CA SER A 72 -8.56 -5.33 21.99
C SER A 72 -8.30 -3.83 21.82
N LYS A 73 -8.16 -3.35 20.58
CA LYS A 73 -7.87 -1.94 20.21
C LYS A 73 -6.62 -1.43 20.93
N ASN A 74 -5.52 -2.15 20.80
CA ASN A 74 -4.23 -1.83 21.41
C ASN A 74 -3.47 -0.65 20.71
N PHE A 75 -4.21 0.23 20.04
CA PHE A 75 -3.71 1.39 19.30
C PHE A 75 -4.64 2.59 19.53
N VAL A 76 -4.13 3.79 19.29
CA VAL A 76 -4.90 5.03 19.44
C VAL A 76 -4.93 5.81 18.14
N TYR A 77 -6.02 6.54 17.92
CA TYR A 77 -6.11 7.53 16.85
C TYR A 77 -5.46 8.84 17.29
N ARG A 78 -4.66 9.43 16.39
CA ARG A 78 -4.12 10.78 16.55
C ARG A 78 -4.25 11.54 15.23
N THR A 79 -4.03 12.85 15.29
CA THR A 79 -3.90 13.69 14.11
C THR A 79 -2.50 14.29 14.14
N LEU A 80 -1.78 14.21 13.02
CA LEU A 80 -0.49 14.87 12.82
C LEU A 80 -0.46 15.53 11.43
N PRO A 81 0.33 16.61 11.27
CA PRO A 81 0.74 17.08 9.95
C PRO A 81 1.40 15.97 9.13
N PHE A 82 1.07 15.86 7.83
CA PHE A 82 1.60 14.81 6.96
C PHE A 82 3.13 14.81 6.87
N ASP A 83 3.75 15.99 6.81
CA ASP A 83 5.19 16.16 6.83
C ASP A 83 5.84 15.63 8.11
N GLN A 84 5.17 15.71 9.25
CA GLN A 84 5.63 15.13 10.52
C GLN A 84 5.39 13.61 10.60
N LEU A 85 4.35 13.08 9.96
CA LEU A 85 4.11 11.65 9.90
C LEU A 85 5.20 10.90 9.11
N VAL A 86 5.69 11.53 8.03
CA VAL A 86 6.65 10.91 7.12
C VAL A 86 8.10 11.01 7.61
N GLN A 87 8.41 11.99 8.47
CA GLN A 87 9.72 12.18 9.11
C GLN A 87 9.95 11.19 10.25
#